data_AF-A0A255R975-F1
#
_entry.id   AF-A0A255R975-F1
#
_cell.length_a   1.000
_cell.length_b   1.000
_cell.length_c   1.000
_cell.angle_alpha   90.00
_cell.angle_beta   90.00
_cell.angle_gamma   90.00
#
_symmetry.space_group_name_H-M   'P 1'
#
loop_
_entity.id
_entity.type
_entity.pdbx_description
1 polymer ?
#
loop_
_entity_poly.entity_id
_entity_poly.type
_entity_poly.pdbx_seq_one_letter_code
_entity_poly.pdbx_strand_id
1 'polypeptide(L)' 'MMELGLRGGPDIARAMAVGAKFTMLGRTIMYGTAALGSRGGDHTIAILNRQLQQVMEQLCCQRIQELPNHLLP' A
#
# COMPACT_ATOMS: atom_id res chain seq x y z
N MET A 1 5.21 8.21 9.95
CA MET A 1 4.26 8.71 8.94
C MET A 1 5.03 8.95 7.67
N MET A 2 4.61 8.40 6.54
CA MET A 2 5.26 8.65 5.25
C MET A 2 4.21 8.96 4.19
N GLU A 3 4.34 10.15 3.57
CA GLU A 3 3.54 10.61 2.43
C GLU A 3 4.45 10.68 1.20
N LEU A 4 4.43 9.65 0.34
CA LEU A 4 5.38 9.57 -0.77
C LEU A 4 4.73 9.19 -2.10
N GLY A 5 3.64 9.86 -2.48
CA GLY A 5 3.03 9.66 -3.80
C GLY A 5 2.69 8.20 -4.13
N LEU A 6 2.42 7.39 -3.10
CA LEU A 6 2.22 5.95 -3.20
C LEU A 6 1.07 5.64 -4.17
N ARG A 7 1.29 4.70 -5.08
CA ARG A 7 0.35 4.35 -6.16
C ARG A 7 -0.17 2.92 -6.06
N GLY A 8 0.52 2.05 -5.34
CA GLY A 8 0.15 0.65 -5.23
C GLY A 8 0.61 -0.03 -3.94
N GLY A 9 0.19 -1.28 -3.77
CA GLY A 9 0.61 -2.17 -2.68
C GLY A 9 2.13 -2.30 -2.51
N PRO A 10 2.94 -2.47 -3.57
CA PRO A 10 4.41 -2.52 -3.45
C PRO A 10 5.03 -1.24 -2.89
N ASP A 11 4.46 -0.07 -3.16
CA ASP A 11 4.96 1.19 -2.59
C ASP A 11 4.68 1.24 -1.09
N ILE A 12 3.49 0.78 -0.68
CA ILE A 12 3.12 0.67 0.73
C ILE A 12 4.06 -0.32 1.42
N ALA A 13 4.29 -1.50 0.84
CA ALA A 13 5.19 -2.50 1.42
C ALA A 13 6.61 -1.93 1.63
N ARG A 14 7.15 -1.21 0.64
CA ARG A 14 8.46 -0.54 0.75
C ARG A 14 8.49 0.53 1.84
N ALA A 15 7.45 1.36 1.92
CA ALA A 15 7.34 2.38 2.97
C ALA A 15 7.32 1.73 4.36
N MET A 16 6.56 0.64 4.54
CA MET A 16 6.54 -0.11 5.80
C MET A 16 7.88 -0.76 6.10
N ALA A 17 8.56 -1.32 5.09
CA ALA A 17 9.86 -1.96 5.24
C ALA A 17 10.93 -0.98 5.76
N VAL A 18 10.95 0.26 5.28
CA VAL A 18 11.88 1.31 5.77
C VAL A 18 11.48 1.93 7.12
N GLY A 19 10.46 1.38 7.79
CA GLY A 19 10.07 1.77 9.15
C GLY A 19 8.90 2.76 9.23
N ALA A 20 8.14 2.98 8.15
CA ALA A 20 6.88 3.71 8.29
C ALA A 20 5.91 2.91 9.17
N LYS A 21 5.32 3.56 10.18
CA LYS A 21 4.24 2.97 11.00
C LYS A 21 2.88 3.00 10.29
N PHE A 22 2.71 3.93 9.37
CA PHE A 22 1.53 4.11 8.54
C PHE A 22 1.88 4.99 7.34
N THR A 23 1.08 4.87 6.29
CA THR A 23 1.13 5.66 5.05
C THR A 23 -0.24 6.28 4.77
N MET A 24 -0.29 7.45 4.15
CA MET A 24 -1.53 8.00 3.61
C MET A 24 -1.41 8.20 2.09
N LEU A 25 -2.57 8.19 1.45
CA LEU A 25 -2.70 8.27 0.01
C LEU A 25 -3.77 9.30 -0.35
N GLY A 26 -3.35 10.46 -0.87
CA GLY A 26 -4.27 11.51 -1.33
C GLY A 26 -4.74 11.27 -2.77
N ARG A 27 -3.88 11.58 -3.74
CA ARG A 27 -4.20 11.54 -5.19
C ARG A 27 -4.75 10.19 -5.66
N THR A 28 -4.23 9.09 -5.14
CA THR A 28 -4.65 7.75 -5.53
C THR A 28 -6.13 7.50 -5.18
N ILE A 29 -6.56 7.92 -3.98
CA ILE A 29 -7.97 7.86 -3.57
C ILE A 29 -8.82 8.84 -4.39
N MET A 30 -8.33 10.08 -4.58
CA MET A 30 -9.01 11.10 -5.37
C MET A 30 -9.31 10.62 -6.80
N TYR A 31 -8.36 9.98 -7.47
CA TYR A 31 -8.57 9.46 -8.82
C TYR A 31 -9.58 8.31 -8.85
N GLY A 32 -9.56 7.43 -7.85
CA GLY A 32 -10.59 6.39 -7.70
C GLY A 32 -11.99 6.97 -7.57
N THR A 33 -12.17 7.93 -6.66
CA THR A 33 -13.45 8.62 -6.47
C THR A 33 -13.88 9.40 -7.71
N ALA A 34 -12.95 10.04 -8.43
CA ALA A 34 -13.27 10.73 -9.67
C ALA A 34 -13.76 9.78 -10.78
N ALA A 35 -13.21 8.56 -10.84
CA ALA A 35 -13.58 7.57 -11.86
C ALA A 35 -14.86 6.79 -11.54
N LEU A 36 -15.10 6.46 -10.26
CA LEU A 36 -16.17 5.55 -9.83
C LEU A 36 -17.19 6.20 -8.87
N GLY A 37 -17.11 7.52 -8.67
CA GLY A 37 -17.96 8.26 -7.75
C GLY A 37 -17.80 7.78 -6.30
N SER A 38 -18.93 7.66 -5.59
CA SER A 38 -18.97 7.25 -4.18
C SER A 38 -18.32 5.90 -3.90
N ARG A 39 -18.31 4.99 -4.89
CA ARG A 39 -17.70 3.65 -4.76
C ARG A 39 -16.17 3.66 -4.97
N GLY A 40 -15.63 4.76 -5.47
CA GLY A 40 -14.23 4.82 -5.88
C GLY A 40 -13.24 4.72 -4.73
N GLY A 41 -13.54 5.30 -3.58
CA GLY A 41 -12.71 5.17 -2.38
C GLY A 41 -12.55 3.71 -1.95
N ASP A 42 -13.68 3.02 -1.76
CA ASP A 42 -13.71 1.60 -1.35
C ASP A 42 -13.01 0.71 -2.39
N HIS A 43 -13.29 0.94 -3.67
CA HIS A 43 -12.69 0.16 -4.75
C HIS A 43 -11.16 0.32 -4.78
N THR A 44 -10.66 1.55 -4.68
CA THR A 44 -9.22 1.82 -4.65
C THR A 44 -8.55 1.20 -3.43
N ILE A 45 -9.16 1.30 -2.25
CA ILE A 45 -8.64 0.67 -1.02
C ILE A 45 -8.59 -0.85 -1.16
N ALA A 46 -9.62 -1.47 -1.75
CA ALA A 46 -9.64 -2.90 -2.00
C ALA A 46 -8.50 -3.34 -2.94
N ILE A 47 -8.21 -2.57 -3.99
CA ILE A 47 -7.07 -2.82 -4.89
C ILE A 47 -5.75 -2.73 -4.13
N LEU A 48 -5.54 -1.66 -3.35
CA LEU A 48 -4.29 -1.44 -2.61
C LEU A 48 -4.04 -2.55 -1.59
N ASN A 49 -5.08 -2.97 -0.86
CA ASN A 49 -5.00 -4.09 0.08
C ASN A 49 -4.67 -5.40 -0.63
N ARG A 50 -5.32 -5.68 -1.76
CA ARG A 50 -5.03 -6.90 -2.53
C ARG A 50 -3.58 -6.92 -3.02
N GLN A 51 -3.09 -5.79 -3.53
CA GLN A 51 -1.70 -5.68 -3.98
C GLN A 51 -0.70 -5.83 -2.83
N LEU A 52 -0.97 -5.23 -1.67
CA LEU A 52 -0.12 -5.39 -0.49
C LEU A 52 -0.07 -6.84 -0.02
N GLN A 53 -1.25 -7.49 0.04
CA GLN A 53 -1.37 -8.91 0.38
C GLN A 53 -0.58 -9.79 -0.59
N GLN A 54 -0.68 -9.54 -1.90
CA GLN A 54 0.09 -10.27 -2.91
C GLN A 54 1.60 -10.14 -2.69
N VAL A 55 2.10 -8.94 -2.37
CA VAL A 55 3.52 -8.73 -2.07
C VAL A 55 3.95 -9.50 -0.82
N MET A 56 3.13 -9.47 0.24
CA MET A 56 3.41 -10.21 1.46
C MET A 56 3.44 -11.73 1.22
N GLU A 57 2.51 -12.26 0.43
CA GLU A 57 2.47 -13.67 0.03
C GLU A 57 3.73 -14.07 -0.77
N GLN A 58 4.14 -13.24 -1.74
CA GLN A 58 5.33 -13.48 -2.56
C GLN A 58 6.63 -13.46 -1.74
N LEU A 59 6.68 -12.68 -0.67
CA LEU A 59 7.82 -12.60 0.24
C LEU A 59 7.74 -13.59 1.41
N CYS A 60 6.67 -14.40 1.48
CA CYS A 60 6.37 -15.25 2.63
C CYS A 60 6.29 -14.49 3.97
N CYS A 61 5.88 -13.22 3.95
CA CYS A 61 5.61 -12.42 5.14
C CYS A 61 4.18 -12.68 5.61
N GLN A 62 4.00 -13.19 6.82
CA GLN A 62 2.66 -13.35 7.41
C GLN A 62 2.19 -12.06 8.07
N ARG A 63 3.13 -11.19 8.45
CA ARG A 63 2.86 -9.96 9.19
C ARG A 63 3.62 -8.78 8.57
N ILE A 64 3.00 -7.61 8.56
CA ILE A 64 3.59 -6.38 8.00
C ILE A 64 4.92 -6.03 8.69
N GLN A 65 5.09 -6.38 9.96
CA GLN A 65 6.32 -6.14 10.73
C GLN A 65 7.52 -6.95 10.24
N GLU A 66 7.31 -7.93 9.35
CA GLU A 66 8.36 -8.76 8.77
C GLU A 66 8.95 -8.15 7.49
N LEU A 67 8.27 -7.18 6.87
CA LEU A 67 8.72 -6.50 5.66
C LEU A 67 10.14 -5.89 5.75
N PRO A 68 10.59 -5.31 6.89
CA PRO A 68 11.97 -4.82 7.01
C PRO A 68 13.04 -5.89 6.78
N ASN A 69 12.76 -7.18 6.99
CA ASN A 69 13.71 -8.28 6.76
C ASN A 69 13.99 -8.55 5.28
N HIS A 70 13.17 -7.98 4.38
CA HIS A 70 13.26 -8.13 2.94
C HIS A 70 13.74 -6.85 2.23
N LEU A 71 14.29 -5.89 3.00
CA LEU A 71 14.98 -4.74 2.42
C LEU A 71 16.23 -5.20 1.69
N LEU A 72 16.35 -4.78 0.43
CA LEU A 72 17.58 -4.92 -0.32
C LEU A 72 18.57 -3.82 0.13
N PRO A 73 19.88 -4.12 0.18
CA PRO A 73 20.91 -3.13 0.49
C PRO A 73 21.00 -1.99 -0.54
#